data_AF-A0A315QUS9-F1
#
_entry.id   AF-A0A315QUS9-F1
#
_cell.length_a   1.000
_cell.length_b   1.000
_cell.length_c   1.000
_cell.angle_alpha   90.00
_cell.angle_beta   90.00
_cell.angle_gamma   90.00
#
_symmetry.space_group_name_H-M   'P 1'
#
loop_
_entity.id
_entity.type
_entity.pdbx_description
1 polymer ?
#
loop_
_entity_poly.entity_id
_entity_poly.type
_entity_poly.pdbx_seq_one_letter_code
_entity_poly.pdbx_strand_id
1 'polypeptide(L)'
;MFEDRTLLSIFVILCLAVLVAFIVYFTGGTRFSYAHLIYLPIILAAYFYKIKGGITAALIGGFLLGPYMPLNTSTMTMQGLENWTFRMSLLVIVGTFAGYLFSLLESQLEQVNQIAYYDSETGLPNKLKLKKELEKEIESLEEKSKDTEERLKTIMKDFSVSSLEELKLKLENMKLQIELVENEQKAKLNEIIGHLREPLREIDEKLEETQAKIENTGDDMKRFDKTLSIFRIFVAVFLTFALVSIIFAFLKSGYLFFYLTLAGTGASVVS
;
A
#
# COMPACT_ATOMS: atom_id res chain seq x y z
N MET A 1 12.54 13.51 30.54
CA MET A 1 13.70 14.08 29.83
C MET A 1 14.68 14.82 30.74
N PHE A 2 14.24 15.71 31.64
CA PHE A 2 15.17 16.35 32.61
C PHE A 2 15.61 15.41 33.74
N GLU A 3 14.71 14.57 34.31
CA GLU A 3 15.10 13.49 35.24
C GLU A 3 16.09 12.50 34.62
N ASP A 4 15.91 12.13 33.36
CA ASP A 4 16.75 11.11 32.71
C ASP A 4 18.21 11.59 32.60
N ARG A 5 18.40 12.89 32.35
CA ARG A 5 19.75 13.50 32.25
C ARG A 5 20.43 13.60 33.62
N THR A 6 19.69 13.94 34.67
CA THR A 6 20.26 14.01 36.03
C THR A 6 20.59 12.62 36.58
N LEU A 7 19.76 11.62 36.33
CA LEU A 7 20.04 10.23 36.69
C LEU A 7 21.27 9.71 35.95
N LEU A 8 21.38 10.00 34.64
CA LEU A 8 22.54 9.62 33.84
C LEU A 8 23.84 10.23 34.36
N SER A 9 23.85 11.53 34.70
CA SER A 9 25.06 12.18 35.23
C SER A 9 25.46 11.64 36.60
N ILE A 10 24.51 11.36 37.51
CA ILE A 10 24.79 10.70 38.79
C ILE A 10 25.41 9.33 38.56
N PHE A 11 24.81 8.53 37.66
CA PHE A 11 25.31 7.20 37.33
C PHE A 11 26.74 7.24 36.80
N VAL A 12 27.04 8.15 35.86
CA VAL A 12 28.39 8.32 35.30
C VAL A 12 29.39 8.72 36.37
N ILE A 13 29.05 9.65 37.28
CA ILE A 13 29.93 10.08 38.38
C ILE A 13 30.23 8.92 39.32
N LEU A 14 29.22 8.14 39.70
CA LEU A 14 29.39 6.98 40.57
C LEU A 14 30.24 5.89 39.91
N CYS A 15 29.96 5.56 38.65
CA CYS A 15 30.76 4.61 37.88
C CYS A 15 32.22 5.05 37.79
N LEU A 16 32.48 6.34 37.56
CA LEU A 16 33.83 6.89 37.50
C LEU A 16 34.54 6.81 38.85
N ALA A 17 33.85 7.12 39.96
CA ALA A 17 34.42 7.01 41.31
C ALA A 17 34.77 5.55 41.66
N VAL A 18 33.91 4.59 41.31
CA VAL A 18 34.16 3.15 41.50
C VAL A 18 35.30 2.68 40.62
N LEU A 19 35.35 3.10 39.36
CA LEU A 19 36.44 2.77 38.44
C LEU A 19 37.79 3.27 38.97
N VAL A 20 37.84 4.50 39.47
CA VAL A 20 39.03 5.05 40.12
C VAL A 20 39.44 4.21 41.33
N ALA A 21 38.49 3.86 42.21
CA ALA A 21 38.79 3.02 43.37
C ALA A 21 39.36 1.66 42.96
N PHE A 22 38.83 1.06 41.88
CA PHE A 22 39.34 -0.18 41.30
C PHE A 22 40.78 -0.01 40.80
N ILE A 23 41.07 1.04 40.02
CA ILE A 23 42.42 1.34 39.55
C ILE A 23 43.40 1.49 40.73
N VAL A 24 43.02 2.23 41.77
CA VAL A 24 43.85 2.41 42.97
C VAL A 24 44.11 1.08 43.68
N TYR A 25 43.10 0.20 43.76
CA TYR A 25 43.26 -1.11 44.38
C TYR A 25 44.26 -1.99 43.64
N PHE A 26 44.12 -2.11 42.31
CA PHE A 26 45.00 -2.95 41.49
C PHE A 26 46.43 -2.39 41.36
N THR A 27 46.59 -1.08 41.47
CA THR A 27 47.90 -0.42 41.37
C THR A 27 48.71 -0.46 42.67
N GLY A 28 48.15 -0.98 43.77
CA GLY A 28 48.89 -1.16 45.03
C GLY A 28 48.34 -0.40 46.23
N GLY A 29 47.15 0.20 46.12
CA GLY A 29 46.52 0.99 47.19
C GLY A 29 46.91 2.47 47.12
N THR A 30 46.71 3.19 48.23
CA THR A 30 46.88 4.66 48.24
C THR A 30 48.33 5.14 48.37
N ARG A 31 49.31 4.24 48.45
CA ARG A 31 50.75 4.57 48.45
C ARG A 31 51.25 5.22 47.15
N PHE A 32 50.49 5.09 46.06
CA PHE A 32 50.83 5.65 44.75
C PHE A 32 49.89 6.78 44.35
N SER A 33 50.34 7.62 43.42
CA SER A 33 49.64 8.84 42.99
C SER A 33 48.29 8.60 42.28
N TYR A 34 47.95 7.36 41.93
CA TYR A 34 46.67 7.01 41.30
C TYR A 34 45.46 7.41 42.16
N ALA A 35 45.63 7.54 43.48
CA ALA A 35 44.59 8.03 44.37
C ALA A 35 44.08 9.45 44.01
N HIS A 36 44.90 10.26 43.34
CA HIS A 36 44.51 11.60 42.89
C HIS A 36 43.54 11.60 41.70
N LEU A 37 43.32 10.46 41.03
CA LEU A 37 42.30 10.36 40.00
C LEU A 37 40.89 10.60 40.56
N ILE A 38 40.71 10.51 41.88
CA ILE A 38 39.42 10.79 42.54
C ILE A 38 38.99 12.25 42.38
N TYR A 39 39.90 13.16 42.07
CA TYR A 39 39.52 14.54 41.75
C TYR A 39 38.64 14.62 40.49
N LEU A 40 38.75 13.69 39.54
CA LEU A 40 37.93 13.69 38.32
C LEU A 40 36.42 13.58 38.63
N PRO A 41 35.93 12.54 39.33
CA PRO A 41 34.52 12.46 39.69
C PRO A 41 34.08 13.59 40.64
N ILE A 42 34.97 14.10 41.50
CA ILE A 42 34.66 15.24 42.38
C ILE A 42 34.41 16.52 41.58
N ILE A 43 35.32 16.85 40.66
CA ILE A 43 35.21 18.04 39.80
C ILE A 43 34.00 17.90 38.87
N LEU A 44 33.74 16.70 38.34
CA LEU A 44 32.58 16.44 37.50
C LEU A 44 31.27 16.62 38.27
N ALA A 45 31.19 16.14 39.50
CA ALA A 45 30.04 16.37 40.37
C ALA A 45 29.87 17.85 40.72
N ALA A 46 30.98 18.56 40.95
CA ALA A 46 30.97 19.99 41.18
C ALA A 46 30.53 20.80 39.96
N TYR A 47 30.83 20.33 38.75
CA TYR A 47 30.36 20.97 37.51
C TYR A 47 28.84 20.89 37.38
N PHE A 48 28.26 19.70 37.57
CA PHE A 48 26.82 19.48 37.40
C PHE A 48 25.97 19.99 38.58
N TYR A 49 26.44 19.81 39.82
CA TYR A 49 25.65 20.07 41.03
C TYR A 49 26.32 21.06 41.98
N LYS A 50 27.29 21.83 41.48
CA LYS A 50 27.96 22.92 42.20
C LYS A 50 28.55 22.44 43.53
N ILE A 51 28.49 23.29 44.55
CA ILE A 51 29.01 23.02 45.89
C ILE A 51 28.45 21.70 46.46
N LYS A 52 27.14 21.47 46.32
CA LYS A 52 26.49 20.26 46.88
C LYS A 52 27.06 18.98 46.25
N GLY A 53 27.23 18.96 44.94
CA GLY A 53 27.83 17.81 44.23
C GLY A 53 29.29 17.58 44.57
N GLY A 54 30.08 18.65 44.61
CA GLY A 54 31.50 18.57 44.96
C GLY A 54 31.71 17.98 46.36
N ILE A 55 30.92 18.44 47.34
CA ILE A 55 31.00 17.92 48.72
C ILE A 55 30.58 16.45 48.79
N THR A 56 29.43 16.08 48.21
CA THR A 56 28.94 14.70 48.29
C THR A 56 29.89 13.72 47.60
N ALA A 57 30.40 14.05 46.41
CA ALA A 57 31.39 13.23 45.72
C ALA A 57 32.72 13.16 46.48
N ALA A 58 33.16 14.25 47.11
CA ALA A 58 34.37 14.26 47.92
C ALA A 58 34.25 13.36 49.16
N LEU A 59 33.09 13.36 49.83
CA LEU A 59 32.83 12.45 50.94
C LEU A 59 32.82 10.99 50.47
N ILE A 60 32.09 10.68 49.38
CA ILE A 60 32.05 9.33 48.80
C ILE A 60 33.46 8.86 48.42
N GLY A 61 34.22 9.68 47.68
CA GLY A 61 35.59 9.38 47.29
C GLY A 61 36.55 9.24 48.47
N GLY A 62 36.38 10.09 49.49
CA GLY A 62 37.12 10.02 50.74
C GLY A 62 36.87 8.73 51.51
N PHE A 63 35.63 8.24 51.55
CA PHE A 63 35.31 6.96 52.17
C PHE A 63 35.83 5.78 51.34
N LEU A 64 35.62 5.82 50.02
CA LEU A 64 36.11 4.79 49.10
C LEU A 64 37.63 4.62 49.19
N LEU A 65 38.39 5.71 49.20
CA LEU A 65 39.85 5.66 49.26
C LEU A 65 40.42 5.69 50.68
N GLY A 66 39.60 5.94 51.71
CA GLY A 66 40.00 6.03 53.11
C GLY A 66 39.88 4.69 53.82
N PRO A 67 38.85 4.48 54.66
CA PRO A 67 38.69 3.26 55.44
C PRO A 67 38.50 2.00 54.60
N TYR A 68 37.97 2.10 53.37
CA TYR A 68 37.73 0.93 52.52
C TYR A 68 38.92 0.53 51.64
N MET A 69 39.97 1.36 51.58
CA MET A 69 41.13 1.12 50.71
C MET A 69 42.40 0.96 51.56
N PRO A 70 43.08 -0.18 51.51
CA PRO A 70 44.41 -0.33 52.09
C PRO A 70 45.43 0.69 51.58
N LEU A 71 46.40 1.02 52.45
CA LEU A 71 47.59 1.77 52.07
C LEU A 71 48.45 0.98 51.08
N ASN A 72 48.60 -0.31 51.36
CA ASN A 72 49.28 -1.27 50.49
C ASN A 72 48.41 -2.53 50.36
N THR A 73 47.99 -2.85 49.14
CA THR A 73 47.12 -4.00 48.86
C THR A 73 47.84 -5.34 48.90
N SER A 74 49.18 -5.38 48.71
CA SER A 74 49.96 -6.62 48.83
C SER A 74 50.09 -7.09 50.27
N THR A 75 50.29 -6.15 51.21
CA THR A 75 50.41 -6.44 52.65
C THR A 75 49.11 -6.27 53.41
N MET A 76 48.04 -5.82 52.73
CA MET A 76 46.74 -5.45 53.31
C MET A 76 46.87 -4.51 54.52
N THR A 77 47.87 -3.62 54.48
CA THR A 77 48.09 -2.66 55.58
C THR A 77 47.09 -1.52 55.46
N MET A 78 46.29 -1.32 56.50
CA MET A 78 45.29 -0.27 56.53
C MET A 78 45.93 1.10 56.79
N GLN A 79 45.31 2.14 56.25
CA GLN A 79 45.72 3.52 56.48
C GLN A 79 45.39 3.95 57.93
N GLY A 80 46.26 4.75 58.54
CA GLY A 80 45.97 5.40 59.82
C GLY A 80 44.84 6.42 59.69
N LEU A 81 44.05 6.57 60.77
CA LEU A 81 42.85 7.43 60.79
C LEU A 81 43.18 8.88 60.39
N GLU A 82 44.28 9.41 60.90
CA GLU A 82 44.72 10.78 60.65
C GLU A 82 44.98 11.05 59.16
N ASN A 83 45.66 10.12 58.47
CA ASN A 83 46.06 10.33 57.08
C ASN A 83 44.86 10.39 56.13
N TRP A 84 43.91 9.45 56.26
CA TRP A 84 42.78 9.42 55.33
C TRP A 84 41.71 10.48 55.67
N THR A 85 41.55 10.84 56.94
CA THR A 85 40.63 11.93 57.34
C THR A 85 41.18 13.28 56.91
N PHE A 86 42.49 13.52 57.04
CA PHE A 86 43.14 14.71 56.51
C PHE A 86 43.02 14.78 54.97
N ARG A 87 43.21 13.66 54.27
CA ARG A 87 42.98 13.63 52.82
C ARG A 87 41.51 13.91 52.48
N MET A 88 40.55 13.33 53.21
CA MET A 88 39.12 13.58 52.99
C MET A 88 38.76 15.06 53.18
N SER A 89 39.30 15.73 54.20
CA SER A 89 39.04 17.17 54.40
C SER A 89 39.57 18.01 53.24
N LEU A 90 40.76 17.67 52.71
CA LEU A 90 41.29 18.30 51.50
C LEU A 90 40.42 18.04 50.27
N LEU A 91 39.91 16.82 50.08
CA LEU A 91 38.98 16.52 48.99
C LEU A 91 37.70 17.37 49.10
N VAL A 92 37.16 17.54 50.31
CA VAL A 92 35.97 18.37 50.55
C VAL A 92 36.27 19.85 50.25
N ILE A 93 37.44 20.36 50.65
CA ILE A 93 37.87 21.73 50.32
C ILE A 93 37.94 21.91 48.81
N VAL A 94 38.58 20.98 48.09
CA VAL A 94 38.70 21.01 46.63
C VAL A 94 37.33 20.93 45.96
N GLY A 95 36.47 20.01 46.39
CA GLY A 95 35.11 19.86 45.85
C GLY A 95 34.24 21.10 46.08
N THR A 96 34.34 21.70 47.28
CA THR A 96 33.65 22.95 47.61
C THR A 96 34.15 24.10 46.77
N PHE A 97 35.48 24.25 46.65
CA PHE A 97 36.10 25.32 45.86
C PHE A 97 35.76 25.21 44.38
N ALA A 98 35.86 24.02 43.79
CA ALA A 98 35.45 23.77 42.41
C ALA A 98 33.95 24.07 42.22
N GLY A 99 33.11 23.62 43.15
CA GLY A 99 31.67 23.87 43.09
C GLY A 99 31.33 25.36 43.16
N TYR A 100 32.02 26.11 44.01
CA TYR A 100 31.89 27.57 44.10
C TYR A 100 32.33 28.25 42.80
N LEU A 101 33.46 27.84 42.22
CA LEU A 101 33.94 28.39 40.95
C LEU A 101 32.94 28.16 39.81
N PHE A 102 32.35 26.97 39.73
CA PHE A 102 31.32 26.67 38.73
C PHE A 102 29.99 27.39 38.98
N SER A 103 29.65 27.69 40.24
CA SER A 103 28.51 28.57 40.55
C SER A 103 28.78 30.00 40.10
N LEU A 104 29.97 30.52 40.40
CA LEU A 104 30.35 31.87 39.98
C LEU A 104 30.37 32.00 38.46
N LEU A 105 30.97 31.03 37.76
CA LEU A 105 31.02 31.01 36.30
C LEU A 105 29.62 31.02 35.67
N GLU A 106 28.70 30.23 36.22
CA GLU A 106 27.31 30.19 35.74
C GLU A 106 26.62 31.54 35.94
N SER A 107 26.75 32.16 37.11
CA SER A 107 26.20 33.49 37.36
C SER A 107 26.79 34.56 36.44
N GLN A 108 28.09 34.47 36.09
CA GLN A 108 28.73 35.38 35.14
C GLN A 108 28.21 35.15 33.72
N LEU A 109 28.05 33.90 33.30
CA LEU A 109 27.48 33.57 31.99
C LEU A 109 26.03 34.04 31.88
N GLU A 110 25.23 33.93 32.94
CA GLU A 110 23.88 34.46 32.98
C GLU A 110 23.86 35.98 32.80
N GLN A 111 24.74 36.72 33.48
CA GLN A 111 24.83 38.18 33.32
C GLN A 111 25.26 38.58 31.89
N VAL A 112 26.25 37.89 31.33
CA VAL A 112 26.67 38.12 29.93
C VAL A 112 25.51 37.82 28.97
N ASN A 113 24.76 36.75 29.20
CA ASN A 113 23.60 36.38 28.40
C ASN A 113 22.48 37.44 28.52
N GLN A 114 22.23 37.96 29.73
CA GLN A 114 21.28 39.06 29.93
C GLN A 114 21.66 40.31 29.12
N ILE A 115 22.91 40.76 29.22
CA ILE A 115 23.40 41.93 28.46
C ILE A 115 23.38 41.68 26.94
N ALA A 116 23.72 40.46 26.52
CA ALA A 116 23.82 40.11 25.10
C ALA A 116 22.47 39.97 24.41
N TYR A 117 21.40 39.65 25.16
CA TYR A 117 20.10 39.29 24.59
C TYR A 117 18.93 40.14 25.08
N TYR A 118 19.13 41.02 26.06
CA TYR A 118 18.11 41.91 26.56
C TYR A 118 18.62 43.35 26.58
N ASP A 119 17.71 44.28 26.31
CA ASP A 119 17.99 45.70 26.35
C ASP A 119 18.06 46.20 27.81
N SER A 120 19.11 46.97 28.13
CA SER A 120 19.41 47.40 29.51
C SER A 120 18.42 48.42 30.07
N GLU A 121 17.70 49.17 29.21
CA GLU A 121 16.76 50.21 29.66
C GLU A 121 15.34 49.65 29.80
N THR A 122 14.95 48.74 28.91
CA THR A 122 13.56 48.22 28.82
C THR A 122 13.41 46.81 29.37
N GLY A 123 14.49 46.05 29.54
CA GLY A 123 14.45 44.63 29.92
C GLY A 123 13.84 43.71 28.84
N LEU A 124 13.55 44.25 27.65
CA LEU A 124 12.95 43.49 26.55
C LEU A 124 14.01 42.71 25.77
N PRO A 125 13.65 41.56 25.16
CA PRO A 125 14.50 40.86 24.20
C PRO A 125 15.04 41.79 23.12
N ASN A 126 16.36 41.85 22.97
CA ASN A 126 16.96 42.63 21.90
C ASN A 126 16.84 41.92 20.55
N LYS A 127 17.26 42.60 19.48
CA LYS A 127 17.20 42.09 18.11
C LYS A 127 17.90 40.73 17.93
N LEU A 128 18.99 40.47 18.65
CA LEU A 128 19.72 39.21 18.57
C LEU A 128 18.90 38.06 19.16
N LYS A 129 18.22 38.30 20.30
CA LYS A 129 17.35 37.29 20.91
C LYS A 129 16.16 36.98 20.01
N LEU A 130 15.50 38.02 19.50
CA LEU A 130 14.36 37.87 18.59
C LEU A 130 14.75 37.09 17.34
N LYS A 131 15.89 37.43 16.71
CA LYS A 131 16.37 36.72 15.52
C LYS A 131 16.62 35.24 15.82
N LYS A 132 17.30 34.93 16.92
CA LYS A 132 17.62 33.55 17.32
C LYS A 132 16.35 32.74 17.60
N GLU A 133 15.35 33.36 18.21
CA GLU A 133 14.07 32.72 18.54
C GLU A 133 13.24 32.48 17.28
N LEU A 134 13.23 33.42 16.33
CA LEU A 134 12.63 33.25 15.00
C LEU A 134 13.31 32.14 14.20
N GLU A 135 14.65 32.10 14.16
CA GLU A 135 15.39 31.05 13.46
C GLU A 135 15.08 29.65 14.03
N LYS A 136 15.01 29.54 15.37
CA LYS A 136 14.65 28.28 16.03
C LYS A 136 13.22 27.84 15.72
N GLU A 137 12.28 28.79 15.67
CA GLU A 137 10.89 28.47 15.33
C GLU A 137 10.78 28.02 13.87
N ILE A 138 11.46 28.71 12.95
CA ILE A 138 11.53 28.32 11.53
C ILE A 138 12.10 26.91 11.38
N GLU A 139 13.22 26.60 12.04
CA GLU A 139 13.84 25.26 12.00
C GLU A 139 12.88 24.18 12.53
N SER A 140 12.16 24.46 13.62
CA SER A 140 11.16 23.52 14.15
C SER A 140 9.98 23.29 13.20
N LEU A 141 9.59 24.31 12.45
CA LEU A 141 8.52 24.23 11.45
C LEU A 141 8.98 23.45 10.21
N GLU A 142 10.23 23.64 9.79
CA GLU A 142 10.84 22.87 8.70
C GLU A 142 10.93 21.38 9.06
N GLU A 143 11.31 21.03 10.28
CA GLU A 143 11.37 19.65 10.76
C GLU A 143 9.97 19.00 10.76
N LYS A 144 8.96 19.69 11.30
CA LYS A 144 7.56 19.22 11.28
C LYS A 144 7.02 19.07 9.86
N SER A 145 7.37 19.99 8.96
CA SER A 145 6.98 19.92 7.54
C SER A 145 7.57 18.67 6.88
N LYS A 146 8.85 18.38 7.15
CA LYS A 146 9.54 17.21 6.62
C LYS A 146 8.97 15.88 7.14
N ASP A 147 8.67 15.79 8.44
CA ASP A 147 7.96 14.64 9.03
C ASP A 147 6.59 14.44 8.36
N THR A 148 5.86 15.54 8.17
CA THR A 148 4.55 15.50 7.51
C THR A 148 4.67 15.00 6.07
N GLU A 149 5.68 15.45 5.32
CA GLU A 149 5.95 14.98 3.94
C GLU A 149 6.29 13.48 3.90
N GLU A 150 7.10 12.99 4.84
CA GLU A 150 7.48 11.58 4.94
C GLU A 150 6.30 10.68 5.31
N ARG A 151 5.45 11.15 6.25
CA ARG A 151 4.18 10.47 6.58
C ARG A 151 3.24 10.44 5.39
N LEU A 152 3.12 11.53 4.64
CA LEU A 152 2.33 11.60 3.41
C LEU A 152 2.83 10.60 2.36
N LYS A 153 4.15 10.52 2.13
CA LYS A 153 4.75 9.52 1.22
C LYS A 153 4.44 8.09 1.65
N THR A 154 4.49 7.82 2.95
CA THR A 154 4.17 6.50 3.51
C THR A 154 2.70 6.16 3.27
N ILE A 155 1.78 7.07 3.62
CA ILE A 155 0.34 6.88 3.39
C ILE A 155 0.03 6.67 1.90
N MET A 156 0.66 7.46 1.00
CA MET A 156 0.47 7.30 -0.44
C MET A 156 0.96 5.95 -0.96
N LYS A 157 2.09 5.47 -0.43
CA LYS A 157 2.63 4.15 -0.77
C LYS A 157 1.66 3.04 -0.32
N ASP A 158 1.19 3.11 0.92
CA ASP A 158 0.26 2.14 1.49
C ASP A 158 -1.08 2.12 0.75
N PHE A 159 -1.62 3.30 0.40
CA PHE A 159 -2.84 3.43 -0.39
C PHE A 159 -2.70 2.85 -1.80
N SER A 160 -1.55 3.07 -2.45
CA SER A 160 -1.26 2.51 -3.78
C SER A 160 -1.16 0.98 -3.76
N VAL A 161 -0.58 0.41 -2.70
CA VAL A 161 -0.46 -1.04 -2.55
C VAL A 161 -1.81 -1.67 -2.23
N SER A 162 -2.57 -1.12 -1.27
CA SER A 162 -3.86 -1.68 -0.85
C SER A 162 -4.90 -1.67 -1.97
N SER A 163 -4.98 -0.56 -2.73
CA SER A 163 -5.89 -0.44 -3.86
C SER A 163 -5.55 -1.42 -4.99
N LEU A 164 -4.27 -1.64 -5.30
CA LEU A 164 -3.86 -2.61 -6.31
C LEU A 164 -4.15 -4.05 -5.89
N GLU A 165 -3.98 -4.38 -4.61
CA GLU A 165 -4.26 -5.71 -4.08
C GLU A 165 -5.76 -6.00 -4.07
N GLU A 166 -6.59 -5.03 -3.67
CA GLU A 166 -8.05 -5.14 -3.73
C GLU A 166 -8.56 -5.30 -5.17
N LEU A 167 -7.98 -4.55 -6.13
CA LEU A 167 -8.32 -4.67 -7.55
C LEU A 167 -7.92 -6.03 -8.13
N LYS A 168 -6.74 -6.56 -7.78
CA LYS A 168 -6.33 -7.90 -8.18
C LYS A 168 -7.28 -8.96 -7.65
N LEU A 169 -7.67 -8.86 -6.39
CA LEU A 169 -8.56 -9.82 -5.75
C LEU A 169 -9.98 -9.78 -6.37
N LYS A 170 -10.50 -8.58 -6.68
CA LYS A 170 -11.76 -8.44 -7.44
C LYS A 170 -11.65 -9.05 -8.84
N LEU A 171 -10.54 -8.83 -9.54
CA LEU A 171 -10.31 -9.41 -10.87
C LEU A 171 -10.26 -10.94 -10.81
N GLU A 172 -9.57 -11.50 -9.82
CA GLU A 172 -9.47 -12.95 -9.62
C GLU A 172 -10.84 -13.58 -9.30
N ASN A 173 -11.63 -12.94 -8.43
CA ASN A 173 -12.98 -13.39 -8.12
C ASN A 173 -13.91 -13.34 -9.35
N MET A 174 -13.83 -12.27 -10.15
CA MET A 174 -14.59 -12.21 -11.41
C MET A 174 -14.20 -13.32 -12.39
N LYS A 175 -12.90 -13.66 -12.49
CA LYS A 175 -12.45 -14.78 -13.33
C LYS A 175 -13.05 -16.11 -12.87
N LEU A 176 -13.04 -16.38 -11.56
CA LEU A 176 -13.64 -17.59 -10.99
C LEU A 176 -15.15 -17.66 -11.26
N GLN A 177 -15.86 -16.53 -11.17
CA GLN A 177 -17.29 -16.48 -11.50
C GLN A 177 -17.55 -16.79 -12.99
N ILE A 178 -16.72 -16.26 -13.90
CA ILE A 178 -16.83 -16.56 -15.32
C ILE A 178 -16.57 -18.05 -15.59
N GLU A 179 -15.54 -18.64 -14.98
CA GLU A 179 -15.21 -20.05 -15.13
C GLU A 179 -16.31 -20.98 -14.59
N LEU A 180 -16.94 -20.62 -13.47
CA LEU A 180 -18.12 -21.31 -12.94
C LEU A 180 -19.28 -21.30 -13.94
N VAL A 181 -19.60 -20.13 -14.51
CA VAL A 181 -20.67 -19.98 -15.51
C VAL A 181 -20.37 -20.79 -16.77
N GLU A 182 -19.13 -20.76 -17.26
CA GLU A 182 -18.73 -21.58 -18.41
C GLU A 182 -18.89 -23.08 -18.14
N ASN A 183 -18.51 -23.54 -16.96
CA ASN A 183 -18.67 -24.94 -16.56
C ASN A 183 -20.13 -25.34 -16.40
N GLU A 184 -20.98 -24.47 -15.82
CA GLU A 184 -22.43 -24.71 -15.76
C GLU A 184 -23.06 -24.78 -17.15
N GLN A 185 -22.66 -23.89 -18.08
CA GLN A 185 -23.15 -23.94 -19.45
C GLN A 185 -22.71 -25.22 -20.18
N LYS A 186 -21.46 -25.66 -19.99
CA LYS A 186 -20.98 -26.94 -20.52
C LYS A 186 -21.74 -28.12 -19.93
N ALA A 187 -22.05 -28.11 -18.63
CA ALA A 187 -22.83 -29.16 -17.99
C ALA A 187 -24.26 -29.22 -18.57
N LYS A 188 -24.94 -28.08 -18.69
CA LYS A 188 -26.28 -28.00 -19.31
C LYS A 188 -26.26 -28.43 -20.78
N LEU A 189 -25.23 -28.06 -21.53
CA LEU A 189 -25.06 -28.50 -22.91
C LEU A 189 -24.93 -30.03 -23.00
N ASN A 190 -24.13 -30.63 -22.11
CA ASN A 190 -23.98 -32.09 -22.04
C ASN A 190 -25.29 -32.79 -21.63
N GLU A 191 -26.07 -32.21 -20.72
CA GLU A 191 -27.38 -32.73 -20.32
C GLU A 191 -28.38 -32.68 -21.49
N ILE A 192 -28.44 -31.58 -22.24
CA ILE A 192 -29.28 -31.45 -23.44
C ILE A 192 -28.87 -32.46 -24.50
N ILE A 193 -27.56 -32.61 -24.75
CA ILE A 193 -27.05 -33.64 -25.67
C ILE A 193 -27.47 -35.05 -25.21
N GLY A 194 -27.43 -35.31 -23.89
CA GLY A 194 -27.91 -36.56 -23.31
C GLY A 194 -29.41 -36.79 -23.54
N HIS A 195 -30.24 -35.77 -23.34
CA HIS A 195 -31.68 -35.86 -23.56
C HIS A 195 -32.08 -35.98 -25.03
N LEU A 196 -31.31 -35.42 -25.95
CA LEU A 196 -31.55 -35.54 -27.40
C LEU A 196 -31.13 -36.91 -27.95
N ARG A 197 -30.34 -37.70 -27.22
CA ARG A 197 -29.85 -39.02 -27.67
C ARG A 197 -30.97 -40.03 -27.92
N GLU A 198 -31.95 -40.14 -27.03
CA GLU A 198 -33.08 -41.08 -27.19
C GLU A 198 -34.10 -40.64 -28.27
N PRO A 199 -34.53 -39.36 -28.33
CA PRO A 199 -35.36 -38.87 -29.42
C PRO A 199 -34.72 -39.03 -30.80
N LEU A 200 -33.40 -38.82 -30.92
CA LEU A 200 -32.68 -39.07 -32.17
C LEU A 200 -32.69 -40.56 -32.54
N ARG A 201 -32.54 -41.46 -31.56
CA ARG A 201 -32.63 -42.92 -31.78
C ARG A 201 -34.03 -43.35 -32.25
N GLU A 202 -35.10 -42.82 -31.65
CA GLU A 202 -36.49 -43.06 -32.08
C GLU A 202 -36.80 -42.48 -33.47
N ILE A 203 -36.23 -41.31 -33.80
CA ILE A 203 -36.39 -40.72 -35.13
C ILE A 203 -35.69 -41.58 -36.18
N ASP A 204 -34.48 -42.06 -35.91
CA ASP A 204 -33.77 -43.00 -36.80
C ASP A 204 -34.55 -44.31 -36.97
N GLU A 205 -35.08 -44.89 -35.89
CA GLU A 205 -35.94 -46.09 -35.95
C GLU A 205 -37.20 -45.86 -36.80
N LYS A 206 -37.86 -44.72 -36.64
CA LYS A 206 -39.03 -44.35 -37.46
C LYS A 206 -38.65 -44.03 -38.91
N LEU A 207 -37.45 -43.53 -39.17
CA LEU A 207 -36.96 -43.26 -40.52
C LEU A 207 -36.73 -44.58 -41.27
N GLU A 208 -36.14 -45.57 -40.62
CA GLU A 208 -36.02 -46.93 -41.17
C GLU A 208 -37.40 -47.55 -41.44
N GLU A 209 -38.35 -47.40 -40.50
CA GLU A 209 -39.72 -47.90 -40.66
C GLU A 209 -40.49 -47.18 -41.80
N THR A 210 -40.25 -45.88 -41.97
CA THR A 210 -40.87 -45.07 -43.04
C THR A 210 -40.26 -45.38 -44.40
N GLN A 211 -38.94 -45.63 -44.49
CA GLN A 211 -38.30 -46.09 -45.72
C GLN A 211 -38.86 -47.45 -46.17
N ALA A 212 -39.06 -48.39 -45.25
CA ALA A 212 -39.70 -49.68 -45.56
C ALA A 212 -41.15 -49.51 -46.07
N LYS A 213 -41.87 -48.49 -45.59
CA LYS A 213 -43.23 -48.15 -46.04
C LYS A 213 -43.26 -47.47 -47.42
N ILE A 214 -42.26 -46.63 -47.71
CA ILE A 214 -42.09 -45.98 -49.01
C ILE A 214 -41.74 -47.01 -50.09
N GLU A 215 -40.96 -48.04 -49.76
CA GLU A 215 -40.63 -49.12 -50.69
C GLU A 215 -41.87 -49.92 -51.12
N ASN A 216 -42.79 -50.20 -50.19
CA ASN A 216 -44.08 -50.83 -50.50
C ASN A 216 -45.05 -49.90 -51.27
N THR A 217 -45.00 -48.59 -51.00
CA THR A 217 -45.89 -47.60 -51.66
C THR A 217 -45.42 -47.24 -53.08
N GLY A 218 -44.12 -47.40 -53.37
CA GLY A 218 -43.54 -47.17 -54.70
C GLY A 218 -44.03 -48.15 -55.77
N ASP A 219 -44.47 -49.34 -55.38
CA ASP A 219 -44.95 -50.36 -56.33
C ASP A 219 -46.39 -50.06 -56.81
N ASP A 220 -47.23 -49.47 -55.96
CA ASP A 220 -48.60 -49.03 -56.32
C ASP A 220 -48.62 -47.81 -57.24
N MET A 221 -47.60 -46.94 -57.16
CA MET A 221 -47.50 -45.71 -57.96
C MET A 221 -47.18 -45.98 -59.45
N LYS A 222 -46.58 -47.12 -59.80
CA LYS A 222 -46.32 -47.51 -61.21
C LYS A 222 -47.61 -47.80 -62.00
N ARG A 223 -48.71 -48.17 -61.35
CA ARG A 223 -50.01 -48.44 -62.01
C ARG A 223 -50.77 -47.17 -62.38
N PHE A 224 -50.53 -46.06 -61.68
CA PHE A 224 -51.28 -44.82 -61.82
C PHE A 224 -50.81 -43.93 -62.99
N ASP A 225 -49.51 -44.00 -63.35
CA ASP A 225 -48.89 -43.13 -64.36
C ASP A 225 -49.35 -43.46 -65.80
N LYS A 226 -49.71 -44.72 -66.08
CA LYS A 226 -50.20 -45.16 -67.40
C LYS A 226 -51.59 -44.59 -67.73
N THR A 227 -52.41 -44.35 -66.71
CA THR A 227 -53.79 -43.84 -66.85
C THR A 227 -53.81 -42.33 -67.09
N LEU A 228 -52.82 -41.60 -66.55
CA LEU A 228 -52.70 -40.14 -66.68
C LEU A 228 -52.22 -39.70 -68.08
N SER A 229 -51.43 -40.54 -68.76
CA SER A 229 -50.96 -40.34 -70.14
C SER A 229 -52.12 -40.27 -71.14
N ILE A 230 -53.12 -41.14 -71.01
CA ILE A 230 -54.30 -41.20 -71.90
C ILE A 230 -55.15 -39.93 -71.74
N PHE A 231 -55.27 -39.42 -70.51
CA PHE A 231 -56.05 -38.22 -70.22
C PHE A 231 -55.46 -36.95 -70.85
N ARG A 232 -54.11 -36.83 -70.88
CA ARG A 232 -53.42 -35.69 -71.52
C ARG A 232 -53.65 -35.61 -73.04
N ILE A 233 -53.74 -36.75 -73.73
CA ILE A 233 -53.96 -36.79 -75.18
C ILE A 233 -55.38 -36.28 -75.51
N PHE A 234 -56.39 -36.69 -74.74
CA PHE A 234 -57.78 -36.26 -74.94
C PHE A 234 -57.97 -34.75 -74.75
N VAL A 235 -57.33 -34.17 -73.74
CA VAL A 235 -57.41 -32.72 -73.47
C VAL A 235 -56.79 -31.91 -74.60
N ALA A 236 -55.67 -32.36 -75.17
CA ALA A 236 -55.01 -31.67 -76.28
C ALA A 236 -55.87 -31.65 -77.57
N VAL A 237 -56.51 -32.77 -77.91
CA VAL A 237 -57.39 -32.86 -79.08
C VAL A 237 -58.60 -31.92 -78.94
N PHE A 238 -59.22 -31.88 -77.76
CA PHE A 238 -60.38 -31.03 -77.49
C PHE A 238 -60.08 -29.53 -77.66
N LEU A 239 -58.90 -29.09 -77.23
CA LEU A 239 -58.46 -27.69 -77.34
C LEU A 239 -58.24 -27.27 -78.80
N THR A 240 -57.71 -28.16 -79.65
CA THR A 240 -57.53 -27.87 -81.07
C THR A 240 -58.87 -27.72 -81.81
N PHE A 241 -59.86 -28.55 -81.45
CA PHE A 241 -61.19 -28.52 -82.05
C PHE A 241 -61.95 -27.23 -81.69
N ALA A 242 -61.82 -26.76 -80.45
CA ALA A 242 -62.42 -25.51 -79.99
C ALA A 242 -61.86 -24.28 -80.74
N LEU A 243 -60.54 -24.25 -80.97
CA LEU A 243 -59.88 -23.15 -81.69
C LEU A 243 -60.32 -23.05 -83.15
N VAL A 244 -60.43 -24.20 -83.84
CA VAL A 244 -60.95 -24.25 -85.22
C VAL A 244 -62.40 -23.77 -85.26
N SER A 245 -63.22 -24.14 -84.28
CA SER A 245 -64.62 -23.73 -84.20
C SER A 245 -64.79 -22.22 -83.97
N ILE A 246 -63.91 -21.59 -83.19
CA ILE A 246 -63.88 -20.14 -82.97
C ILE A 246 -63.48 -19.41 -84.25
N ILE A 247 -62.45 -19.88 -84.96
CA ILE A 247 -62.02 -19.30 -86.23
C ILE A 247 -63.14 -19.39 -87.29
N PHE A 248 -63.84 -20.53 -87.35
CA PHE A 248 -64.97 -20.73 -88.28
C PHE A 248 -66.16 -19.82 -87.96
N ALA A 249 -66.47 -19.60 -86.68
CA ALA A 249 -67.51 -18.67 -86.23
C ALA A 249 -67.14 -17.21 -86.56
N PHE A 250 -65.86 -16.86 -86.49
CA PHE A 250 -65.35 -15.53 -86.83
C PHE A 250 -65.38 -15.25 -88.35
N LEU A 251 -65.12 -16.27 -89.18
CA LEU A 251 -65.23 -16.18 -90.65
C LEU A 251 -66.68 -16.08 -91.13
N LYS A 252 -67.63 -16.70 -90.43
CA LYS A 252 -69.06 -16.70 -90.81
C LYS A 252 -69.80 -15.41 -90.46
N SER A 253 -69.29 -14.58 -89.55
CA SER A 253 -70.05 -13.44 -88.98
C SER A 253 -69.92 -12.11 -89.74
N GLY A 254 -69.22 -12.03 -90.88
CA GLY A 254 -69.31 -10.87 -91.80
C GLY A 254 -68.68 -9.55 -91.31
N TYR A 255 -67.97 -9.53 -90.17
CA TYR A 255 -67.39 -8.32 -89.58
C TYR A 255 -66.06 -7.83 -90.20
N LEU A 256 -65.51 -8.54 -91.18
CA LEU A 256 -64.22 -8.18 -91.80
C LEU A 256 -64.32 -7.00 -92.79
N PHE A 257 -65.50 -6.70 -93.33
CA PHE A 257 -65.66 -5.62 -94.33
C PHE A 257 -65.91 -4.22 -93.72
N PHE A 258 -66.18 -4.14 -92.41
CA PHE A 258 -66.52 -2.88 -91.74
C PHE A 258 -65.29 -2.17 -91.13
N TYR A 259 -64.23 -2.91 -90.79
CA TYR A 259 -63.04 -2.34 -90.15
C TYR A 259 -61.99 -1.77 -91.12
N LEU A 260 -62.00 -2.14 -92.40
CA LEU A 260 -61.10 -1.54 -93.40
C LEU A 260 -61.63 -0.24 -94.02
N THR A 261 -62.92 0.06 -93.89
CA THR A 261 -63.54 1.27 -94.48
C THR A 261 -63.59 2.45 -93.51
N LEU A 262 -63.53 2.19 -92.19
CA LEU A 262 -63.52 3.23 -91.14
C LEU A 262 -62.12 3.70 -90.73
N ALA A 263 -61.06 2.93 -91.03
CA ALA A 263 -59.68 3.34 -90.81
C ALA A 263 -59.13 4.28 -91.92
N GLY A 264 -59.88 4.50 -93.01
CA GLY A 264 -59.44 5.27 -94.18
C GLY A 264 -60.00 6.70 -94.33
N THR A 265 -60.94 7.14 -93.49
CA THR A 265 -61.74 8.38 -93.73
C THR A 265 -61.72 9.39 -92.57
N GLY A 266 -60.78 9.28 -91.63
CA GLY A 266 -60.62 10.22 -90.50
C GLY A 266 -59.47 11.23 -90.62
N ALA A 267 -58.78 11.30 -91.77
CA ALA A 267 -57.62 12.16 -91.97
C ALA A 267 -57.89 13.31 -92.96
N SER A 268 -58.70 14.29 -92.54
CA SER A 268 -58.74 15.62 -93.18
C SER A 268 -59.58 16.63 -92.36
N VAL A 269 -58.92 17.74 -91.93
CA VAL A 269 -59.49 19.12 -91.75
C VAL A 269 -60.21 19.33 -90.39
N VAL A 270 -59.84 20.20 -89.42
CA VAL A 270 -59.17 21.54 -89.34
C VAL A 270 -58.54 21.80 -87.94
N SER A 271 -57.50 22.66 -87.92
CA SER A 271 -56.88 23.47 -86.84
C SER A 271 -56.17 22.80 -85.68
#